data_AF-A0A085ZUI3-F1
#
_entry.id   AF-A0A085ZUI3-F1
#
_cell.length_a   1.000
_cell.length_b   1.000
_cell.length_c   1.000
_cell.angle_alpha   90.00
_cell.angle_beta   90.00
_cell.angle_gamma   90.00
#
_symmetry.space_group_name_H-M   'P 1'
#
loop_
_entity.id
_entity.type
_entity.pdbx_description
1 polymer ?
#
loop_
_entity_poly.entity_id
_entity_poly.type
_entity_poly.pdbx_seq_one_letter_code
_entity_poly.pdbx_strand_id
1 'polypeptide(L)'
;MDGPMQKNQQQKNPWDTNGDGKMSLSEANNWYRTGDGKAVTLDASKIDLNNVNTKGWVKGKTYNVQTLVNSSDGRVLGNITVKYLGNNQVSILADTYNFEQHGKFTDSPFRNAATVLGKWAAGEGQQYQINFKGINTIIRPKGYDFTKDLK
;
A
#
# COMPACT_ATOMS: atom_id res chain seq x y z
N MET A 1 -2.64 -24.64 -37.51
CA MET A 1 -1.37 -24.58 -36.74
C MET A 1 -1.62 -23.58 -35.63
N ASP A 2 -2.19 -24.05 -34.52
CA ASP A 2 -2.48 -23.19 -33.38
C ASP A 2 -1.23 -23.12 -32.51
N GLY A 3 -0.55 -21.97 -32.57
CA GLY A 3 0.64 -21.71 -31.77
C GLY A 3 0.30 -21.74 -30.28
N PRO A 4 1.23 -22.19 -29.41
CA PRO A 4 0.96 -22.24 -27.98
C PRO A 4 0.77 -20.82 -27.45
N MET A 5 -0.42 -20.55 -26.89
CA MET A 5 -0.68 -19.35 -26.08
C MET A 5 0.33 -19.31 -24.93
N GLN A 6 1.25 -18.35 -24.97
CA GLN A 6 2.15 -18.07 -23.87
C GLN A 6 1.33 -17.60 -22.67
N LYS A 7 1.13 -18.50 -21.70
CA LYS A 7 0.67 -18.11 -20.37
C LYS A 7 1.72 -17.18 -19.79
N ASN A 8 1.40 -15.88 -19.72
CA ASN A 8 2.18 -14.87 -19.01
C ASN A 8 2.34 -15.34 -17.56
N GLN A 9 3.44 -16.02 -17.25
CA GLN A 9 3.83 -16.29 -15.88
C GLN A 9 4.34 -14.96 -15.32
N GLN A 10 3.43 -14.19 -14.73
CA GLN A 10 3.80 -13.08 -13.86
C GLN A 10 4.72 -13.68 -12.78
N GLN A 11 6.01 -13.38 -12.84
CA GLN A 11 6.97 -13.84 -11.83
C GLN A 11 6.41 -13.44 -10.47
N LYS A 12 6.11 -14.45 -9.64
CA LYS A 12 5.61 -14.26 -8.28
C LYS A 12 6.65 -13.44 -7.53
N ASN A 13 6.27 -12.25 -7.09
CA ASN A 13 7.20 -11.40 -6.35
C ASN A 13 7.60 -12.13 -5.06
N PRO A 14 8.88 -12.12 -4.65
CA PRO A 14 9.33 -12.86 -3.46
C PRO A 14 8.64 -12.44 -2.14
N TRP A 15 8.15 -11.20 -2.07
CA TRP A 15 7.37 -10.69 -0.95
C TRP A 15 5.90 -11.14 -0.98
N ASP A 16 5.38 -11.49 -2.15
CA ASP A 16 3.97 -11.87 -2.38
C ASP A 16 3.82 -13.38 -2.15
N THR A 17 3.68 -13.77 -0.89
CA THR A 17 3.67 -15.17 -0.48
C THR A 17 2.38 -15.87 -0.87
N ASN A 18 1.26 -15.15 -0.93
CA ASN A 18 -0.05 -15.69 -1.26
C ASN A 18 -0.43 -15.55 -2.76
N GLY A 19 0.27 -14.71 -3.53
CA GLY A 19 0.07 -14.51 -4.96
C GLY A 19 -1.12 -13.59 -5.32
N ASP A 20 -1.65 -12.80 -4.39
CA ASP A 20 -2.76 -11.88 -4.66
C ASP A 20 -2.31 -10.54 -5.27
N GLY A 21 -0.99 -10.30 -5.27
CA GLY A 21 -0.36 -9.08 -5.75
C GLY A 21 -0.69 -7.84 -4.93
N LYS A 22 -1.06 -8.01 -3.66
CA LYS A 22 -1.18 -6.99 -2.62
C LYS A 22 -0.25 -7.35 -1.47
N MET A 23 0.25 -6.33 -0.77
CA MET A 23 1.11 -6.58 0.39
C MET A 23 0.28 -6.62 1.66
N SER A 24 0.18 -7.80 2.27
CA SER A 24 -0.39 -7.93 3.61
C SER A 24 0.61 -7.47 4.70
N LEU A 25 0.11 -7.17 5.90
CA LEU A 25 0.98 -6.86 7.05
C LEU A 25 1.93 -8.01 7.39
N SER A 26 1.51 -9.26 7.20
CA SER A 26 2.36 -10.42 7.44
C SER A 26 3.52 -10.47 6.45
N GLU A 27 3.25 -10.21 5.17
CA GLU A 27 4.25 -10.17 4.11
C GLU A 27 5.20 -8.99 4.26
N ALA A 28 4.69 -7.80 4.59
CA ALA A 28 5.50 -6.62 4.87
C ALA A 28 6.50 -6.87 6.01
N ASN A 29 6.02 -7.48 7.11
CA ASN A 29 6.85 -7.84 8.26
C ASN A 29 7.83 -8.97 7.93
N ASN A 30 7.43 -9.96 7.13
CA ASN A 30 8.33 -11.01 6.69
C ASN A 30 9.44 -10.43 5.81
N TRP A 31 9.08 -9.56 4.87
CA TRP A 31 10.03 -8.90 3.98
C TRP A 31 10.99 -7.96 4.71
N TYR A 32 10.53 -7.25 5.74
CA TYR A 32 11.40 -6.49 6.64
C TYR A 32 12.53 -7.35 7.24
N ARG A 33 12.26 -8.64 7.52
CA ARG A 33 13.22 -9.55 8.13
C ARG A 33 14.11 -10.29 7.13
N THR A 34 13.53 -10.72 6.02
CA THR A 34 14.18 -11.66 5.07
C THR A 34 14.51 -11.03 3.73
N GLY A 35 14.07 -9.79 3.51
CA GLY A 35 14.18 -9.11 2.21
C GLY A 35 15.52 -8.41 1.98
N ASP A 36 16.44 -8.44 2.96
CA ASP A 36 17.76 -7.77 2.88
C ASP A 36 17.67 -6.28 2.49
N GLY A 37 16.62 -5.58 2.94
CA GLY A 37 16.37 -4.17 2.60
C GLY A 37 15.99 -3.93 1.13
N LYS A 38 15.78 -4.98 0.32
CA LYS A 38 15.43 -4.85 -1.10
C LYS A 38 14.08 -4.16 -1.25
N ALA A 39 14.03 -3.19 -2.16
CA ALA A 39 12.81 -2.47 -2.47
C ALA A 39 11.72 -3.39 -3.04
N VAL A 40 10.47 -3.07 -2.74
CA VAL A 40 9.29 -3.72 -3.33
C VAL A 40 8.58 -2.76 -4.27
N THR A 41 7.88 -3.29 -5.26
CA THR A 41 7.04 -2.50 -6.15
C THR A 41 5.61 -3.03 -6.10
N LEU A 42 4.69 -2.21 -5.61
CA LEU A 42 3.26 -2.51 -5.55
C LEU A 42 2.55 -1.93 -6.78
N ASP A 43 1.47 -2.58 -7.18
CA ASP A 43 0.57 -2.05 -8.20
C ASP A 43 -0.30 -0.95 -7.59
N ALA A 44 -0.10 0.28 -8.05
CA ALA A 44 -0.82 1.44 -7.56
C ALA A 44 -2.33 1.28 -7.73
N SER A 45 -2.79 0.60 -8.78
CA SER A 45 -4.22 0.40 -9.08
C SER A 45 -4.94 -0.51 -8.08
N LYS A 46 -4.19 -1.31 -7.31
CA LYS A 46 -4.73 -2.24 -6.31
C LYS A 46 -4.86 -1.65 -4.92
N ILE A 47 -4.29 -0.46 -4.68
CA ILE A 47 -4.35 0.22 -3.38
C ILE A 47 -5.76 0.76 -3.13
N ASP A 48 -6.32 0.45 -1.97
CA ASP A 48 -7.64 0.86 -1.57
C ASP A 48 -7.65 2.31 -1.09
N LEU A 49 -8.02 3.21 -2.01
CA LEU A 49 -8.18 4.65 -1.78
C LEU A 49 -9.64 5.11 -1.87
N ASN A 50 -10.61 4.19 -1.76
CA ASN A 50 -12.01 4.47 -2.07
C ASN A 50 -12.67 5.53 -1.16
N ASN A 51 -12.07 5.78 0.01
CA ASN A 51 -12.51 6.80 0.98
C ASN A 51 -11.88 8.18 0.79
N VAL A 52 -11.05 8.37 -0.24
CA VAL A 52 -10.40 9.65 -0.53
C VAL A 52 -11.34 10.60 -1.27
N ASN A 53 -11.57 11.77 -0.69
CA ASN A 53 -12.29 12.85 -1.36
C ASN A 53 -11.31 13.83 -2.02
N THR A 54 -11.25 13.77 -3.35
CA THR A 54 -10.43 14.63 -4.22
C THR A 54 -11.05 16.01 -4.52
N LYS A 55 -12.19 16.37 -3.91
CA LYS A 55 -12.86 17.65 -4.17
C LYS A 55 -11.92 18.80 -3.79
N GLY A 56 -11.72 19.74 -4.72
CA GLY A 56 -10.82 20.89 -4.53
C GLY A 56 -9.33 20.57 -4.73
N TRP A 57 -8.96 19.34 -5.09
CA TRP A 57 -7.57 19.03 -5.40
C TRP A 57 -7.14 19.64 -6.73
N VAL A 58 -5.91 20.16 -6.76
CA VAL A 58 -5.31 20.82 -7.91
C VAL A 58 -4.39 19.84 -8.62
N LYS A 59 -4.59 19.67 -9.94
CA LYS A 59 -3.77 18.78 -10.76
C LYS A 59 -2.28 19.17 -10.63
N GLY A 60 -1.43 18.17 -10.45
CA GLY A 60 0.01 18.31 -10.28
C GLY A 60 0.45 18.56 -8.84
N LYS A 61 -0.46 18.87 -7.90
CA LYS A 61 -0.13 19.01 -6.48
C LYS A 61 -0.13 17.67 -5.75
N THR A 62 0.60 17.62 -4.65
CA THR A 62 0.71 16.46 -3.76
C THR A 62 -0.19 16.60 -2.54
N TYR A 63 -0.72 15.47 -2.08
CA TYR A 63 -1.62 15.38 -0.93
C TYR A 63 -1.21 14.17 -0.09
N ASN A 64 -1.34 14.30 1.24
CA ASN A 64 -1.17 13.18 2.15
C ASN A 64 -2.52 12.48 2.35
N VAL A 65 -2.51 11.15 2.26
CA VAL A 65 -3.70 10.31 2.37
C VAL A 65 -3.50 9.32 3.50
N GLN A 66 -4.35 9.43 4.52
CA GLN A 66 -4.38 8.49 5.63
C GLN A 66 -5.14 7.22 5.23
N THR A 67 -4.43 6.11 5.14
CA THR A 67 -4.98 4.79 4.80
C THR A 67 -5.31 3.95 6.05
N LEU A 68 -4.74 4.26 7.23
CA LEU A 68 -4.83 3.42 8.43
C LEU A 68 -6.25 3.03 8.87
N VAL A 69 -7.20 3.96 8.82
CA VAL A 69 -8.56 3.75 9.39
C VAL A 69 -9.58 3.23 8.37
N ASN A 70 -9.34 3.47 7.09
CA ASN A 70 -10.36 3.37 6.03
C ASN A 70 -9.86 2.63 4.78
N SER A 71 -8.78 1.85 4.90
CA SER A 71 -8.21 1.09 3.79
C SER A 71 -7.79 -0.30 4.27
N SER A 72 -8.02 -1.30 3.43
CA SER A 72 -7.44 -2.64 3.64
C SER A 72 -5.91 -2.63 3.67
N ASP A 73 -5.27 -1.64 3.03
CA ASP A 73 -3.81 -1.49 2.95
C ASP A 73 -3.24 -0.63 4.10
N GLY A 74 -4.11 -0.11 4.98
CA GLY A 74 -3.77 0.87 6.01
C GLY A 74 -2.71 0.45 7.01
N ARG A 75 -2.61 -0.85 7.29
CA ARG A 75 -1.62 -1.40 8.24
C ARG A 75 -0.21 -1.51 7.66
N VAL A 76 -0.08 -1.47 6.34
CA VAL A 76 1.22 -1.53 5.65
C VAL A 76 1.65 -0.12 5.26
N LEU A 77 0.74 0.66 4.70
CA LEU A 77 1.06 1.94 4.06
C LEU A 77 0.83 3.15 4.96
N GLY A 78 -0.02 3.06 5.98
CA GLY A 78 -0.30 4.16 6.90
C GLY A 78 -0.65 5.48 6.21
N ASN A 79 0.26 6.46 6.21
CA ASN A 79 0.05 7.72 5.49
C ASN A 79 0.93 7.80 4.25
N ILE A 80 0.31 7.83 3.07
CA ILE A 80 1.01 7.92 1.79
C ILE A 80 0.92 9.32 1.19
N THR A 81 1.93 9.71 0.43
CA THR A 81 1.87 10.91 -0.41
C THR A 81 1.42 10.53 -1.83
N VAL A 82 0.43 11.24 -2.35
CA VAL A 82 -0.08 11.07 -3.72
C VAL A 82 0.05 12.36 -4.50
N LYS A 83 0.35 12.28 -5.80
CA LYS A 83 0.25 13.41 -6.74
C LYS A 83 -1.03 13.28 -7.54
N TYR A 84 -1.85 14.33 -7.49
CA TYR A 84 -3.14 14.35 -8.20
C TYR A 84 -2.94 14.58 -9.70
N LEU A 85 -3.53 13.73 -10.53
CA LEU A 85 -3.41 13.78 -11.99
C LEU A 85 -4.66 14.40 -12.66
N GLY A 86 -5.71 14.69 -11.89
CA GLY A 86 -7.03 15.06 -12.40
C GLY A 86 -7.95 13.84 -12.51
N ASN A 87 -9.25 14.07 -12.73
CA ASN A 87 -10.24 13.01 -12.98
C ASN A 87 -10.23 11.87 -11.94
N ASN A 88 -10.05 12.19 -10.65
CA ASN A 88 -9.93 11.21 -9.57
C ASN A 88 -8.76 10.22 -9.72
N GLN A 89 -7.75 10.57 -10.50
CA GLN A 89 -6.55 9.76 -10.68
C GLN A 89 -5.38 10.31 -9.90
N VAL A 90 -4.58 9.41 -9.33
CA VAL A 90 -3.37 9.76 -8.59
C VAL A 90 -2.21 8.84 -8.97
N SER A 91 -0.99 9.38 -8.93
CA SER A 91 0.23 8.57 -8.80
C SER A 91 0.67 8.57 -7.35
N ILE A 92 0.98 7.42 -6.79
CA ILE A 92 1.46 7.27 -5.41
C ILE A 92 2.98 7.44 -5.42
N LEU A 93 3.51 8.27 -4.52
CA LEU A 93 4.96 8.47 -4.37
C LEU A 93 5.56 7.31 -3.55
N ALA A 94 6.84 7.04 -3.77
CA ALA A 94 7.55 6.03 -3.00
C ALA A 94 7.55 6.37 -1.51
N ASP A 95 7.54 5.33 -0.68
CA ASP A 95 7.53 5.45 0.78
C ASP A 95 8.51 4.45 1.40
N THR A 96 8.79 4.59 2.70
CA THR A 96 9.70 3.71 3.44
C THR A 96 8.92 2.91 4.47
N TYR A 97 9.06 1.59 4.41
CA TYR A 97 8.59 0.71 5.46
C TYR A 97 9.70 0.53 6.50
N ASN A 98 9.54 1.10 7.69
CA ASN A 98 10.54 1.07 8.77
C ASN A 98 10.04 0.38 10.05
N PHE A 99 8.94 -0.39 9.99
CA PHE A 99 8.30 -1.10 11.12
C PHE A 99 7.74 -0.18 12.24
N GLU A 100 8.34 0.97 12.51
CA GLU A 100 7.97 1.94 13.56
C GLU A 100 6.87 2.92 13.14
N GLN A 101 6.73 3.23 11.86
CA GLN A 101 5.66 4.11 11.42
C GLN A 101 4.31 3.40 11.55
N HIS A 102 3.45 4.01 12.39
CA HIS A 102 2.00 3.77 12.54
C HIS A 102 1.53 2.98 13.76
N GLY A 103 1.90 3.45 14.96
CA GLY A 103 1.16 3.17 16.19
C GLY A 103 2.06 3.15 17.42
N LYS A 104 1.48 3.32 18.61
CA LYS A 104 2.21 2.93 19.82
C LYS A 104 2.48 1.44 19.68
N PHE A 105 3.70 1.00 20.00
CA PHE A 105 4.12 -0.41 20.07
C PHE A 105 3.14 -1.30 20.87
N THR A 106 2.25 -0.68 21.65
CA THR A 106 1.18 -1.26 22.46
C THR A 106 -0.10 -1.65 21.72
N ASP A 107 -0.29 -1.30 20.44
CA ASP A 107 -1.50 -1.69 19.69
C ASP A 107 -1.47 -3.19 19.33
N SER A 108 -2.55 -3.94 19.62
CA SER A 108 -2.63 -5.41 19.51
C SER A 108 -2.04 -6.08 18.25
N PRO A 109 -2.22 -5.57 17.02
CA PRO A 109 -1.59 -6.20 15.84
C PRO A 109 -0.06 -6.02 15.82
N PHE A 110 0.46 -4.90 16.34
CA PHE A 110 1.91 -4.65 16.46
C PHE A 110 2.52 -5.39 17.65
N ARG A 111 1.75 -5.59 18.74
CA ARG A 111 2.15 -6.47 19.84
C ARG A 111 2.33 -7.92 19.38
N ASN A 112 1.51 -8.42 18.45
CA ASN A 112 1.72 -9.73 17.85
C ASN A 112 3.01 -9.78 17.02
N ALA A 113 3.27 -8.75 16.20
CA ALA A 113 4.53 -8.65 15.46
C ALA A 113 5.74 -8.63 16.43
N ALA A 114 5.69 -7.80 17.47
CA ALA A 114 6.69 -7.72 18.52
C ALA A 114 6.86 -9.03 19.32
N THR A 115 5.77 -9.76 19.60
CA THR A 115 5.81 -11.04 20.33
C THR A 115 6.37 -12.17 19.46
N VAL A 116 6.04 -12.18 18.16
CA VAL A 116 6.64 -13.09 17.18
C VAL A 116 8.13 -12.77 17.00
N LEU A 117 8.48 -11.48 16.93
CA LEU A 117 9.86 -11.00 16.83
C LEU A 117 10.71 -11.28 18.07
N GLY A 118 10.15 -11.07 19.27
CA GLY A 118 10.84 -11.32 20.54
C GLY A 118 11.16 -12.79 20.78
N LYS A 119 10.51 -13.72 20.09
CA LYS A 119 10.81 -15.16 20.12
C LYS A 119 11.88 -15.59 19.11
N TRP A 120 12.26 -14.73 18.16
CA TRP A 120 13.05 -15.05 16.98
C TRP A 120 14.30 -14.13 16.83
N ALA A 121 14.98 -13.88 17.94
CA ALA A 121 16.11 -12.96 18.05
C ALA A 121 17.37 -13.46 17.31
N ALA A 122 17.38 -13.38 15.97
CA ALA A 122 18.54 -13.68 15.14
C ALA A 122 18.71 -12.74 13.92
N GLY A 123 18.21 -11.51 14.00
CA GLY A 123 18.53 -10.44 13.03
C GLY A 123 17.68 -9.19 13.22
N GLU A 124 18.32 -8.01 13.27
CA GLU A 124 17.61 -6.73 13.15
C GLU A 124 17.07 -6.65 11.73
N GLY A 125 15.75 -6.64 11.55
CA GLY A 125 15.18 -6.47 10.21
C GLY A 125 15.57 -5.11 9.62
N GLN A 126 15.56 -5.02 8.30
CA GLN A 126 16.01 -3.84 7.56
C GLN A 126 14.82 -3.15 6.90
N GLN A 127 14.72 -1.84 7.12
CA GLN A 127 13.76 -1.00 6.40
C GLN A 127 13.93 -1.16 4.88
N TYR A 128 12.84 -1.03 4.13
CA TYR A 128 12.87 -1.12 2.68
C TYR A 128 11.96 -0.09 2.03
N GLN A 129 12.30 0.26 0.79
CA GLN A 129 11.52 1.19 -0.01
C GLN A 129 10.32 0.48 -0.64
N ILE A 130 9.14 1.08 -0.52
CA ILE A 130 7.93 0.71 -1.25
C ILE A 130 7.79 1.66 -2.43
N ASN A 131 7.92 1.12 -3.63
CA ASN A 131 7.63 1.81 -4.88
C ASN A 131 6.24 1.46 -5.37
N PHE A 132 5.65 2.34 -6.18
CA PHE A 132 4.34 2.13 -6.78
C PHE A 132 4.42 2.24 -8.29
N LYS A 133 3.85 1.26 -8.98
CA LYS A 133 3.76 1.24 -10.45
C LYS A 133 2.32 1.47 -10.87
N GLY A 134 2.12 2.38 -11.83
CA GLY A 134 0.82 2.65 -12.42
C GLY A 134 0.08 3.83 -11.77
N ILE A 135 -1.21 3.91 -12.08
CA ILE A 135 -2.11 4.99 -11.65
C ILE A 135 -3.23 4.36 -10.82
N ASN A 136 -3.56 4.98 -9.69
CA ASN A 136 -4.76 4.64 -8.94
C ASN A 136 -5.92 5.53 -9.38
N THR A 137 -7.06 4.93 -9.69
CA THR A 137 -8.31 5.65 -9.94
C THR A 137 -9.19 5.50 -8.70
N ILE A 138 -9.46 6.62 -8.03
CA ILE A 138 -10.27 6.66 -6.82
C ILE A 138 -11.75 6.51 -7.22
N ILE A 139 -12.30 5.32 -6.97
CA ILE A 139 -13.71 5.02 -7.23
C ILE A 139 -14.50 5.36 -5.97
N ARG A 140 -15.30 6.42 -6.02
CA ARG A 140 -16.23 6.71 -4.93
C ARG A 140 -17.39 5.71 -4.95
N PRO A 141 -17.88 5.24 -3.79
CA PRO A 141 -19.06 4.39 -3.76
C PRO A 141 -20.27 5.09 -4.41
N LYS A 142 -21.05 4.33 -5.19
CA LYS A 142 -22.32 4.81 -5.78
C LYS A 142 -23.25 5.28 -4.66
N GLY A 143 -23.58 6.57 -4.64
CA GLY A 143 -24.49 7.16 -3.64
C GLY A 143 -24.06 8.53 -3.11
N TYR A 144 -22.84 9.00 -3.42
CA TYR A 144 -22.41 10.36 -3.05
C TYR A 144 -22.97 11.39 -4.05
N ASP A 145 -23.92 12.19 -3.60
CA ASP A 145 -24.55 13.24 -4.38
C ASP A 145 -23.77 14.57 -4.26
N PHE A 146 -23.14 14.99 -5.36
CA PHE A 146 -22.36 16.22 -5.44
C PHE A 146 -23.20 17.50 -5.23
N THR A 147 -24.53 17.42 -5.33
CA THR A 147 -25.41 18.58 -5.16
C THR A 147 -25.60 19.00 -3.72
N LYS A 148 -25.26 18.16 -2.73
CA LYS A 148 -25.39 18.50 -1.30
C LYS A 148 -24.22 19.31 -0.72
N ASP A 149 -23.07 19.30 -1.38
CA ASP A 149 -21.86 20.01 -0.92
C ASP A 149 -21.65 21.36 -1.62
N LEU A 150 -22.69 21.89 -2.28
CA LEU A 150 -22.75 23.26 -2.80
C LEU A 150 -23.71 24.06 -1.90
N LYS A 151 -23.18 24.57 -0.79
CA LYS A 151 -23.75 25.68 -0.02
C LYS A 151 -22.70 26.76 0.13
#